data_AF-A0A851UU78-F1
#
_entry.id   AF-A0A851UU78-F1
#
_cell.length_a   1.000
_cell.length_b   1.000
_cell.length_c   1.000
_cell.angle_alpha   90.00
_cell.angle_beta   90.00
_cell.angle_gamma   90.00
#
_symmetry.space_group_name_H-M   'P 1'
#
loop_
_entity.id
_entity.type
_entity.pdbx_description
1 polymer ?
#
loop_
_entity_poly.entity_id
_entity_poly.type
_entity_poly.pdbx_seq_one_letter_code
_entity_poly.pdbx_strand_id
1 'polypeptide(L)'
;MTEPIDEYCVQQLKEFDGKSLVSVTKEGLELPEDEEEKKKMEESKAKFENLCKLMKEILDKKVEKVTISNRLVSSPCCIVTSTYGWTANMERIMKAQALRDNSTMGYMMAKK
;
A
#
# COMPACT_ATOMS: atom_id res chain seq x y z
N MET A 1 -6.83 -7.25 -12.84
CA MET A 1 -5.49 -7.83 -12.98
C MET A 1 -5.49 -9.14 -12.20
N THR A 2 -5.72 -10.24 -12.89
CA THR A 2 -5.91 -11.57 -12.29
C THR A 2 -4.78 -12.52 -12.65
N GLU A 3 -4.04 -12.23 -13.72
CA GLU A 3 -2.92 -13.05 -14.16
C GLU A 3 -1.60 -12.55 -13.57
N PRO A 4 -0.65 -13.43 -13.26
CA PRO A 4 0.66 -13.01 -12.76
C PRO A 4 1.40 -12.03 -13.69
N ILE A 5 1.19 -12.16 -15.01
CA ILE A 5 1.81 -11.28 -16.01
C ILE A 5 1.30 -9.84 -15.94
N ASP A 6 0.06 -9.63 -15.49
CA ASP A 6 -0.54 -8.30 -15.39
C ASP A 6 0.30 -7.40 -14.49
N GLU A 7 0.77 -7.95 -13.36
CA GLU A 7 1.54 -7.22 -12.35
C GLU A 7 2.86 -6.68 -12.92
N TYR A 8 3.53 -7.45 -13.78
CA TYR A 8 4.73 -7.00 -14.49
C TYR A 8 4.42 -6.00 -15.58
N CYS A 9 3.35 -6.24 -16.34
CA CYS A 9 2.94 -5.38 -17.44
C CYS A 9 2.65 -3.95 -16.93
N VAL A 10 1.83 -3.82 -15.88
CA VAL A 10 1.44 -2.52 -15.32
C VAL A 10 2.57 -1.85 -14.55
N GLN A 11 3.51 -2.59 -13.96
CA GLN A 11 4.71 -1.99 -13.38
C GLN A 11 5.58 -1.30 -14.44
N GLN A 12 5.66 -1.87 -15.64
CA GLN A 12 6.43 -1.28 -16.74
C GLN A 12 5.65 -0.20 -17.50
N LEU A 13 4.31 -0.32 -17.54
CA LEU A 13 3.43 0.65 -18.16
C LEU A 13 3.17 1.84 -17.20
N LYS A 14 4.07 2.82 -17.21
CA LYS A 14 3.99 3.99 -16.32
C LYS A 14 2.82 4.94 -16.63
N GLU A 15 2.47 5.04 -17.91
CA GLU A 15 1.44 5.95 -18.42
C GLU A 15 0.60 5.27 -19.48
N PHE A 16 -0.69 5.62 -19.51
CA PHE A 16 -1.61 5.24 -20.56
C PHE A 16 -2.45 6.46 -20.92
N ASP A 17 -2.44 6.85 -22.20
CA ASP A 17 -3.21 7.99 -22.70
C ASP A 17 -2.97 9.29 -21.88
N GLY A 18 -1.69 9.57 -21.58
CA GLY A 18 -1.27 10.74 -20.79
C GLY A 18 -1.63 10.70 -19.30
N LYS A 19 -2.19 9.59 -18.80
CA LYS A 19 -2.53 9.41 -17.38
C LYS A 19 -1.55 8.44 -16.72
N SER A 20 -1.00 8.83 -15.57
CA SER A 20 -0.17 7.95 -14.77
C SER A 20 -1.04 6.91 -14.05
N LEU A 21 -0.60 5.66 -14.04
CA LEU A 21 -1.29 4.58 -13.35
C LEU A 21 -0.88 4.53 -11.88
N VAL A 22 -1.86 4.61 -10.99
CA VAL A 22 -1.67 4.50 -9.54
C VAL A 22 -2.33 3.23 -9.04
N SER A 23 -1.58 2.43 -8.28
CA SER A 23 -2.12 1.22 -7.67
C SER A 23 -2.85 1.54 -6.37
N VAL A 24 -4.10 1.07 -6.26
CA VAL A 24 -4.94 1.22 -5.05
C VAL A 24 -4.37 0.52 -3.82
N THR A 25 -3.53 -0.50 -3.99
CA THR A 25 -2.90 -1.25 -2.89
C THR A 25 -1.58 -0.63 -2.43
N LYS A 26 -1.10 0.40 -3.14
CA LYS A 26 0.12 1.13 -2.80
C LYS A 26 -0.17 2.41 -2.03
N GLU A 27 0.88 2.92 -1.39
CA GLU A 27 0.91 4.27 -0.87
C GLU A 27 0.93 5.32 -1.99
N GLY A 28 0.38 6.50 -1.71
CA GLY A 28 0.30 7.61 -2.68
C GLY A 28 -0.99 7.66 -3.50
N LEU A 29 -2.00 6.86 -3.16
CA LEU A 29 -3.34 7.00 -3.73
C LEU A 29 -3.99 8.30 -3.20
N GLU A 30 -4.10 9.28 -4.07
CA GLU A 30 -4.87 10.50 -3.84
C GLU A 30 -6.24 10.36 -4.48
N LEU A 31 -7.28 10.41 -3.65
CA LEU A 31 -8.66 10.47 -4.11
C LEU A 31 -9.08 11.95 -4.16
N PRO A 32 -9.91 12.35 -5.13
CA PRO A 32 -10.50 13.68 -5.11
C PRO A 32 -11.38 13.80 -3.85
N GLU A 33 -11.10 14.81 -3.03
CA GLU A 33 -11.79 15.07 -1.77
C GLU A 33 -12.26 16.52 -1.73
N ASP A 34 -13.47 16.70 -1.21
CA ASP A 34 -14.04 18.02 -0.96
C ASP A 34 -13.38 18.69 0.26
N GLU A 35 -13.46 20.02 0.37
CA GLU A 35 -12.89 20.76 1.50
C GLU A 35 -13.43 20.31 2.86
N GLU A 36 -14.68 19.85 2.91
CA GLU A 36 -15.30 19.34 4.14
C GLU A 36 -14.72 17.98 4.55
N GLU A 37 -14.43 17.10 3.59
CA GLU A 37 -13.83 15.79 3.84
C GLU A 37 -12.38 15.92 4.31
N LYS A 38 -11.62 16.84 3.72
CA LYS A 38 -10.25 17.15 4.17
C LYS A 38 -10.21 17.60 5.62
N LYS A 39 -11.12 18.50 6.03
CA LYS A 39 -11.23 18.96 7.43
C LYS A 39 -11.59 17.82 8.38
N LYS A 40 -12.59 17.00 8.02
CA LYS A 40 -12.97 15.81 8.81
C LYS A 40 -11.80 14.83 8.97
N MET A 41 -10.99 14.67 7.93
CA MET A 41 -9.83 13.80 7.96
C MET A 41 -8.72 14.36 8.87
N GLU A 42 -8.44 15.66 8.82
CA GLU A 42 -7.47 16.31 9.71
C GLU A 42 -7.89 16.20 11.18
N GLU A 43 -9.16 16.45 11.48
CA GLU A 43 -9.71 16.25 12.83
C GLU A 43 -9.61 14.79 13.28
N SER A 44 -9.92 13.85 12.39
CA SER A 44 -9.81 12.43 12.70
C SER A 44 -8.36 12.03 12.95
N LYS A 45 -7.42 12.53 12.13
CA LYS A 45 -5.97 12.32 12.31
C LYS A 45 -5.51 12.77 13.69
N ALA A 46 -5.94 13.96 14.14
CA ALA A 46 -5.63 14.44 15.47
C ALA A 46 -6.28 13.59 16.58
N LYS A 47 -7.56 13.23 16.43
CA LYS A 47 -8.31 12.44 17.43
C LYS A 47 -7.73 11.03 17.62
N PHE A 48 -7.30 10.37 16.54
CA PHE A 48 -6.81 8.99 16.58
C PHE A 48 -5.28 8.88 16.56
N GLU A 49 -4.54 9.98 16.64
CA GLU A 49 -3.06 9.96 16.63
C GLU A 49 -2.50 9.05 17.75
N ASN A 50 -3.07 9.15 18.95
CA ASN A 50 -2.67 8.31 20.10
C ASN A 50 -2.96 6.82 19.84
N LEU A 51 -4.07 6.50 19.19
CA LEU A 51 -4.41 5.12 18.82
C LEU A 51 -3.44 4.58 17.76
N CYS A 52 -3.10 5.39 16.76
CA CYS A 52 -2.11 5.02 15.73
C CYS A 52 -0.73 4.75 16.34
N LYS A 53 -0.29 5.56 17.31
CA LYS A 53 0.96 5.35 18.06
C LYS A 53 0.93 4.04 18.86
N LEU A 54 -0.13 3.81 19.63
CA LEU A 54 -0.30 2.57 20.39
C LEU A 54 -0.27 1.33 19.48
N MET A 55 -0.99 1.37 18.36
CA MET A 55 -1.01 0.25 17.40
C MET A 55 0.38 0.04 16.78
N LYS A 56 1.11 1.11 16.47
CA LYS A 56 2.47 1.04 15.96
C LYS A 56 3.44 0.43 17.00
N GLU A 57 3.28 0.75 18.28
CA GLU A 57 4.07 0.14 19.36
C GLU A 57 3.78 -1.36 19.53
N ILE A 58 2.51 -1.75 19.49
CA ILE A 58 2.11 -3.17 19.60
C ILE A 58 2.62 -4.00 18.41
N LEU A 59 2.56 -3.42 17.21
CA LEU A 59 2.97 -4.09 15.97
C LEU A 59 4.49 -3.97 15.73
N ASP A 60 5.17 -3.04 16.37
CA ASP A 60 6.62 -2.81 16.37
C ASP A 60 7.23 -2.94 14.96
N LYS A 61 8.04 -3.99 14.73
CA LYS A 61 8.76 -4.26 13.47
C LYS A 61 7.90 -4.87 12.36
N LYS A 62 6.63 -5.17 12.63
CA LYS A 62 5.73 -5.81 11.64
C LYS A 62 5.08 -4.84 10.68
N VAL A 63 5.02 -3.55 11.02
CA VAL A 63 4.44 -2.50 10.19
C VAL A 63 5.42 -1.33 10.11
N GLU A 64 5.40 -0.53 9.05
CA GLU A 64 6.28 0.64 8.95
C GLU A 64 5.66 1.83 9.67
N LYS A 65 4.38 2.10 9.40
CA LYS A 65 3.59 3.17 10.03
C LYS A 65 2.12 2.78 10.10
N VAL A 66 1.38 3.43 10.99
CA VAL A 66 -0.08 3.31 11.11
C VAL A 66 -0.67 4.70 10.89
N THR A 67 -1.55 4.84 9.90
CA THR A 67 -2.20 6.10 9.56
C THR A 67 -3.69 5.88 9.28
N ILE A 68 -4.49 6.92 9.47
CA ILE A 68 -5.91 6.90 9.09
C ILE A 68 -6.01 6.87 7.57
N SER A 69 -6.92 6.06 7.06
CA SER A 69 -7.18 5.91 5.65
C SER A 69 -8.50 6.56 5.24
N ASN A 70 -8.50 7.22 4.08
CA ASN A 70 -9.68 7.75 3.40
C ASN A 70 -10.26 6.76 2.37
N ARG A 71 -9.58 5.64 2.10
CA ARG A 71 -9.96 4.68 1.03
C ARG A 71 -10.92 3.58 1.47
N LEU A 72 -11.28 3.52 2.75
CA LEU A 72 -12.07 2.44 3.34
C LEU A 72 -13.50 2.91 3.65
N VAL A 73 -14.49 2.11 3.26
CA VAL A 73 -15.90 2.40 3.53
C VAL A 73 -16.45 1.51 4.64
N SER A 74 -16.36 0.18 4.47
CA SER A 74 -16.91 -0.82 5.42
C SER A 74 -15.85 -1.63 6.15
N SER A 75 -14.62 -1.64 5.64
CA SER A 75 -13.53 -2.46 6.21
C SER A 75 -12.83 -1.72 7.36
N PRO A 76 -12.52 -2.39 8.47
CA PRO A 76 -11.94 -1.74 9.65
C PRO A 76 -10.49 -1.29 9.45
N CYS A 77 -9.71 -2.01 8.65
CA CYS A 77 -8.32 -1.66 8.33
C CYS A 77 -7.87 -2.31 7.01
N CYS A 78 -6.77 -1.81 6.44
CA CYS A 78 -6.09 -2.42 5.31
C CYS A 78 -4.58 -2.28 5.44
N ILE A 79 -3.82 -3.19 4.82
CA ILE A 79 -2.36 -3.10 4.72
C ILE A 79 -2.03 -2.56 3.33
N VAL A 80 -1.20 -1.54 3.27
CA VAL A 80 -0.72 -0.92 2.03
C VAL A 80 0.78 -1.18 1.90
N THR A 81 1.24 -1.39 0.67
CA THR A 81 2.68 -1.52 0.37
C THR A 81 3.25 -0.18 -0.05
N SER A 82 4.56 0.01 0.11
CA SER A 82 5.24 1.22 -0.35
C SER A 82 5.05 1.49 -1.86
N THR A 83 5.14 2.75 -2.26
CA THR A 83 4.89 3.20 -3.64
C THR A 83 5.80 2.51 -4.67
N TYR A 84 7.08 2.33 -4.34
CA TYR A 84 8.07 1.70 -5.23
C TYR A 84 8.32 0.22 -4.95
N GLY A 85 7.75 -0.32 -3.86
CA GLY A 85 7.90 -1.72 -3.51
C GLY A 85 7.04 -2.67 -4.33
N TRP A 86 7.25 -3.96 -4.10
CA TRP A 86 6.33 -5.00 -4.56
C TRP A 86 4.96 -4.84 -3.93
N THR A 87 3.92 -5.07 -4.73
CA THR A 87 2.57 -5.24 -4.21
C THR A 87 2.46 -6.56 -3.45
N ALA A 88 1.44 -6.70 -2.61
CA ALA A 88 1.16 -7.97 -1.93
C ALA A 88 0.95 -9.13 -2.92
N ASN A 89 0.38 -8.86 -4.11
CA ASN A 89 0.21 -9.84 -5.16
C ASN A 89 1.56 -10.24 -5.78
N MET A 90 2.43 -9.26 -6.05
CA MET A 90 3.79 -9.53 -6.53
C MET A 90 4.61 -10.31 -5.50
N GLU A 91 4.52 -9.97 -4.21
CA GLU A 91 5.18 -10.73 -3.14
C GLU A 91 4.73 -12.20 -3.13
N ARG A 92 3.44 -12.45 -3.34
CA ARG A 92 2.89 -13.81 -3.44
C ARG A 92 3.41 -14.56 -4.68
N ILE A 93 3.43 -13.91 -5.85
CA ILE A 93 3.97 -14.48 -7.10
C ILE A 93 5.47 -14.80 -6.93
N MET A 94 6.23 -13.85 -6.37
CA MET A 94 7.65 -14.01 -6.06
C MET A 94 7.91 -15.12 -5.07
N LYS A 95 7.15 -15.24 -3.98
CA LYS A 95 7.31 -16.39 -3.05
C LYS A 95 7.02 -17.72 -3.73
N ALA A 96 6.01 -17.78 -4.60
CA ALA A 96 5.69 -18.99 -5.35
C ALA A 96 6.78 -19.37 -6.36
N GLN A 97 7.44 -18.38 -6.98
CA GLN A 97 8.56 -18.59 -7.91
C GLN A 97 9.91 -18.81 -7.22
N ALA A 98 10.20 -18.10 -6.12
CA ALA A 98 11.44 -18.13 -5.36
C ALA A 98 11.67 -19.46 -4.61
N LEU A 99 10.65 -20.32 -4.51
CA LEU A 99 10.83 -21.73 -4.17
C LEU A 99 11.74 -22.48 -5.17
N ARG A 100 12.21 -21.84 -6.27
CA ARG A 100 13.22 -22.37 -7.19
C ARG A 100 14.62 -21.76 -7.10
N ASP A 101 14.82 -20.51 -6.67
CA ASP A 101 16.17 -19.93 -6.49
C ASP A 101 16.16 -18.69 -5.57
N ASN A 102 17.10 -18.60 -4.63
CA ASN A 102 16.98 -17.79 -3.41
C ASN A 102 18.03 -16.67 -3.26
N SER A 103 18.86 -16.40 -4.27
CA SER A 103 20.07 -15.59 -4.09
C SER A 103 19.92 -14.07 -4.27
N THR A 104 18.78 -13.52 -4.75
CA THR A 104 18.87 -12.20 -5.45
C THR A 104 17.83 -11.11 -5.15
N MET A 105 16.91 -11.20 -4.17
CA MET A 105 15.83 -10.18 -4.07
C MET A 105 15.38 -9.72 -2.66
N GLY A 106 16.23 -9.77 -1.63
CA GLY A 106 15.88 -9.29 -0.29
C GLY A 106 15.47 -7.80 -0.22
N TYR A 107 16.03 -6.95 -1.08
CA TYR A 107 15.79 -5.49 -1.10
C TYR A 107 14.46 -5.08 -1.75
N MET A 108 13.82 -5.97 -2.51
CA MET A 108 12.55 -5.67 -3.18
C MET A 108 11.33 -6.14 -2.39
N MET A 109 11.53 -6.93 -1.33
CA MET A 109 10.44 -7.28 -0.42
C MET A 109 9.89 -6.00 0.21
N ALA A 110 8.57 -5.81 0.09
CA ALA A 110 7.89 -4.73 0.76
C ALA A 110 8.13 -4.84 2.27
N LYS A 111 8.71 -3.80 2.87
CA LYS A 111 8.57 -3.60 4.30
C LYS A 111 7.08 -3.31 4.54
N LYS A 112 6.47 -4.17 5.35
CA LYS A 112 5.10 -4.00 5.82
C LYS A 112 5.08 -2.88 6.84
#